data_AF-A0A832XKY4-F1
#
_entry.id   AF-A0A832XKY4-F1
#
_cell.length_a   1.000
_cell.length_b   1.000
_cell.length_c   1.000
_cell.angle_alpha   90.00
_cell.angle_beta   90.00
_cell.angle_gamma   90.00
#
_symmetry.space_group_name_H-M   'P 1'
#
loop_
_entity.id
_entity.type
_entity.pdbx_description
1 polymer ?
#
loop_
_entity_poly.entity_id
_entity_poly.type
_entity_poly.pdbx_seq_one_letter_code
_entity_poly.pdbx_strand_id
1 'polypeptide(L)'
;MSSKQPRKQRRARRNAPLHRRHREMAAPLDRGLRKRQEERGYIYPRSIPVRTGDRVLIVRGEGRGTEGHRISQIDRRARKVYVDGFTYHKSDGTELQRPIDPSNLVVINPDWSDVRRRRILDRVNEGVEWTEETVAALEAAEDDYETEATGVDPRAVEADEADADADEAEAGDEGGAQDWSALTVPELKAALKERDLPVSGKKADLVARLEEST
;
A
#
# COMPACT_ATOMS: atom_id res chain seq x y z
N MET A 1 25.28 0.77 26.51
CA MET A 1 26.54 1.31 25.94
C MET A 1 26.71 0.82 24.51
N SER A 2 26.78 1.72 23.52
CA SER A 2 27.05 1.35 22.12
C SER A 2 28.56 1.23 21.90
N SER A 3 29.01 0.20 21.17
CA SER A 3 30.43 0.04 20.84
C SER A 3 30.86 1.08 19.81
N LYS A 4 31.97 1.78 20.05
CA LYS A 4 32.56 2.74 19.08
C LYS A 4 33.27 2.07 17.89
N GLN A 5 33.49 0.76 17.94
CA GLN A 5 34.26 0.04 16.92
C GLN A 5 33.44 -0.16 15.63
N PRO A 6 33.88 0.36 14.46
CA PRO A 6 33.11 0.28 13.21
C PRO A 6 32.80 -1.15 12.78
N ARG A 7 33.74 -2.08 12.96
CA ARG A 7 33.55 -3.51 12.65
C ARG A 7 32.38 -4.12 13.41
N LYS A 8 32.24 -3.80 14.71
CA LYS A 8 31.15 -4.31 15.56
C LYS A 8 29.81 -3.69 15.15
N GLN A 9 29.78 -2.40 14.84
CA GLN A 9 28.57 -1.71 14.37
C GLN A 9 28.07 -2.27 13.03
N ARG A 10 28.97 -2.48 12.06
CA ARG A 10 28.62 -3.09 10.75
C ARG A 10 28.06 -4.50 10.90
N ARG A 11 28.67 -5.34 11.77
CA ARG A 11 28.18 -6.69 12.07
C ARG A 11 26.79 -6.64 12.73
N ALA A 12 26.60 -5.74 13.70
CA ALA A 12 25.32 -5.57 14.38
C ALA A 12 24.22 -5.16 13.41
N ARG A 13 24.48 -4.21 12.51
CA ARG A 13 23.53 -3.81 11.46
C ARG A 13 23.25 -4.99 10.54
N ARG A 14 24.26 -5.63 9.94
CA ARG A 14 24.05 -6.77 9.02
C ARG A 14 23.17 -7.87 9.64
N ASN A 15 23.41 -8.22 10.89
CA ASN A 15 22.75 -9.32 11.60
C ASN A 15 21.49 -8.90 12.39
N ALA A 16 21.04 -7.65 12.29
CA ALA A 16 19.89 -7.17 13.06
C ALA A 16 18.62 -7.99 12.74
N PRO A 17 17.79 -8.35 13.75
CA PRO A 17 16.50 -9.01 13.53
C PRO A 17 15.45 -8.05 12.97
N LEU A 18 14.37 -8.58 12.38
CA LEU A 18 13.36 -7.79 11.66
C LEU A 18 12.74 -6.64 12.48
N HIS A 19 12.43 -6.86 13.76
CA HIS A 19 11.87 -5.81 14.63
C HIS A 19 12.86 -4.66 14.90
N ARG A 20 14.18 -4.93 14.90
CA ARG A 20 15.21 -3.89 14.97
C ARG A 20 15.31 -3.15 13.64
N ARG A 21 15.27 -3.90 12.53
CA ARG A 21 15.33 -3.31 11.18
C ARG A 21 14.16 -2.37 10.91
N HIS A 22 12.97 -2.69 11.40
CA HIS A 22 11.82 -1.78 11.37
C HIS A 22 12.16 -0.40 11.96
N ARG A 23 12.84 -0.37 13.13
CA ARG A 23 13.28 0.91 13.74
C ARG A 23 14.44 1.57 12.99
N GLU A 24 15.31 0.79 12.36
CA GLU A 24 16.40 1.31 11.52
C GLU A 24 15.91 1.92 10.20
N MET A 25 14.77 1.43 9.69
CA MET A 25 14.11 1.92 8.47
C MET A 25 13.12 3.04 8.82
N ALA A 26 13.63 4.10 9.43
CA ALA A 26 12.87 5.32 9.67
C ALA A 26 13.24 6.38 8.65
N ALA A 27 12.23 7.12 8.19
CA ALA A 27 12.39 8.28 7.34
C ALA A 27 12.07 9.56 8.14
N PRO A 28 12.76 10.68 7.86
CA PRO A 28 12.41 11.97 8.42
C PRO A 28 11.01 12.41 7.98
N LEU A 29 10.27 13.04 8.91
CA LEU A 29 9.04 13.75 8.56
C LEU A 29 9.38 15.12 8.00
N ASP A 30 8.54 15.59 7.07
CA ASP A 30 8.75 16.89 6.47
C ASP A 30 8.71 18.02 7.51
N ARG A 31 9.53 19.04 7.29
CA ARG A 31 9.68 20.13 8.25
C ARG A 31 8.46 21.03 8.28
N GLY A 32 7.79 21.25 7.14
CA GLY A 32 6.58 22.06 7.08
C GLY A 32 5.41 21.36 7.75
N LEU A 33 5.23 20.06 7.48
CA LEU A 33 4.23 19.23 8.16
C LEU A 33 4.38 19.37 9.68
N ARG A 34 5.58 19.11 10.20
CA ARG A 34 5.83 19.13 11.64
C ARG A 34 5.51 20.50 12.26
N LYS A 35 5.86 21.60 11.59
CA LYS A 35 5.57 22.95 12.09
C LYS A 35 4.06 23.23 12.15
N ARG A 36 3.31 22.85 11.13
CA ARG A 36 1.85 23.01 11.10
C ARG A 36 1.19 22.22 12.22
N GLN A 37 1.65 21.01 12.46
CA GLN A 37 1.11 20.19 13.54
C GLN A 37 1.50 20.75 14.92
N GLU A 38 2.72 21.27 15.07
CA GLU A 38 3.16 21.98 16.28
C GLU A 38 2.27 23.22 16.55
N GLU A 39 1.88 23.98 15.52
CA GLU A 39 0.94 25.12 15.63
C GLU A 39 -0.47 24.67 16.06
N ARG A 40 -0.90 23.49 15.63
CA ARG A 40 -2.17 22.86 16.06
C ARG A 40 -2.10 22.24 17.47
N GLY A 41 -0.92 22.27 18.10
CA GLY A 41 -0.71 21.73 19.45
C GLY A 41 -0.27 20.27 19.49
N TYR A 42 0.00 19.64 18.35
CA TYR A 42 0.50 18.26 18.26
C TYR A 42 2.01 18.23 18.06
N ILE A 43 2.72 17.45 18.89
CA ILE A 43 4.16 17.27 18.72
C ILE A 43 4.42 16.00 17.94
N TYR A 44 5.09 16.15 16.80
CA TYR A 44 5.49 15.03 15.96
C TYR A 44 6.96 14.65 16.22
N PRO A 45 7.30 13.35 16.14
CA PRO A 45 8.69 12.94 16.18
C PRO A 45 9.43 13.47 14.95
N ARG A 46 10.77 13.55 15.04
CA ARG A 46 11.59 13.99 13.90
C ARG A 46 11.58 13.01 12.73
N SER A 47 11.44 11.73 13.02
CA SER A 47 11.46 10.63 12.06
C SER A 47 10.55 9.51 12.55
N ILE A 48 9.91 8.83 11.61
CA ILE A 48 9.00 7.71 11.87
C ILE A 48 9.43 6.48 11.06
N PRO A 49 9.30 5.25 11.59
CA PRO A 49 9.42 4.04 10.79
C PRO A 49 8.45 4.08 9.61
N VAL A 50 8.95 3.82 8.39
CA VAL A 50 8.10 3.82 7.20
C VAL A 50 7.15 2.63 7.18
N ARG A 51 5.93 2.84 6.66
CA ARG A 51 4.91 1.81 6.45
C ARG A 51 4.37 1.88 5.02
N THR A 52 3.85 0.76 4.54
CA THR A 52 3.00 0.73 3.34
C THR A 52 1.83 1.68 3.54
N GLY A 53 1.49 2.46 2.52
CA GLY A 53 0.45 3.48 2.58
C GLY A 53 0.94 4.89 2.93
N ASP A 54 2.16 5.06 3.47
CA ASP A 54 2.71 6.39 3.69
C ASP A 54 2.97 7.10 2.35
N ARG A 55 2.67 8.41 2.29
CA ARG A 55 3.04 9.26 1.16
C ARG A 55 4.39 9.91 1.43
N VAL A 56 5.30 9.73 0.48
CA VAL A 56 6.71 10.11 0.62
C VAL A 56 7.20 10.91 -0.57
N LEU A 57 8.12 11.83 -0.28
CA LEU A 57 8.92 12.55 -1.26
C LEU A 57 10.28 11.88 -1.41
N ILE A 58 10.72 11.68 -2.64
CA ILE A 58 12.09 11.26 -2.93
C ILE A 58 12.99 12.51 -2.98
N VAL A 59 13.90 12.64 -2.01
CA VAL A 59 14.75 13.83 -1.89
C VAL A 59 16.11 13.65 -2.54
N ARG A 60 16.58 12.41 -2.67
CA ARG A 60 17.92 12.07 -3.19
C ARG A 60 17.86 10.91 -4.17
N GLY A 61 18.68 10.99 -5.21
CA GLY A 61 18.80 9.97 -6.25
C GLY A 61 18.15 10.41 -7.56
N GLU A 62 18.00 9.47 -8.48
CA GLU A 62 17.46 9.70 -9.83
C GLU A 62 15.98 10.08 -9.80
N GLY A 63 15.20 9.50 -8.89
CA GLY A 63 13.77 9.82 -8.72
C GLY A 63 13.50 11.07 -7.90
N ARG A 64 14.44 12.01 -7.77
CA ARG A 64 14.22 13.22 -6.97
C ARG A 64 13.17 14.10 -7.65
N GLY A 65 12.13 14.47 -6.92
CA GLY A 65 11.04 15.29 -7.42
C GLY A 65 10.35 16.11 -6.34
N THR A 66 9.23 16.73 -6.71
CA THR A 66 8.30 17.46 -5.83
C THR A 66 7.03 16.65 -5.56
N GLU A 67 6.80 15.59 -6.33
CA GLU A 67 5.60 14.75 -6.22
C GLU A 67 5.66 13.84 -4.99
N GLY A 68 4.51 13.73 -4.30
CA GLY A 68 4.30 12.74 -3.25
C GLY A 68 3.92 11.41 -3.86
N HIS A 69 4.65 10.35 -3.52
CA HIS A 69 4.37 9.00 -3.98
C HIS A 69 3.99 8.09 -2.81
N ARG A 70 3.08 7.15 -3.03
CA ARG A 70 2.71 6.15 -2.03
C ARG A 70 3.78 5.06 -1.92
N ILE A 71 4.00 4.54 -0.70
CA ILE A 71 4.82 3.34 -0.49
C ILE A 71 3.98 2.09 -0.78
N SER A 72 4.37 1.33 -1.81
CA SER A 72 3.78 0.04 -2.15
C SER A 72 4.23 -1.08 -1.19
N GLN A 73 5.55 -1.26 -1.08
CA GLN A 73 6.12 -2.42 -0.43
C GLN A 73 7.39 -2.06 0.33
N ILE A 74 7.59 -2.74 1.47
CA ILE A 74 8.79 -2.61 2.29
C ILE A 74 9.45 -3.96 2.47
N ASP A 75 10.65 -4.12 1.91
CA ASP A 75 11.50 -5.27 2.19
C ASP A 75 12.47 -4.95 3.34
N ARG A 76 12.12 -5.42 4.54
CA ARG A 76 12.95 -5.29 5.74
C ARG A 76 14.20 -6.18 5.70
N ARG A 77 14.22 -7.23 4.87
CA ARG A 77 15.40 -8.10 4.70
C ARG A 77 16.45 -7.43 3.83
N ALA A 78 16.05 -6.79 2.72
CA ALA A 78 16.94 -5.99 1.89
C ALA A 78 17.19 -4.58 2.45
N ARG A 79 16.34 -4.10 3.37
CA ARG A 79 16.28 -2.70 3.85
C ARG A 79 15.92 -1.72 2.74
N LYS A 80 15.05 -2.14 1.83
CA LYS A 80 14.62 -1.36 0.69
C LYS A 80 13.12 -1.07 0.78
N VAL A 81 12.76 0.08 0.24
CA VAL A 81 11.40 0.57 0.10
C VAL A 81 11.12 0.67 -1.39
N TYR A 82 9.93 0.28 -1.79
CA TYR A 82 9.42 0.41 -3.14
C TYR A 82 8.29 1.44 -3.10
N VAL A 83 8.27 2.28 -4.13
CA VAL A 83 7.45 3.48 -4.19
C VAL A 83 6.74 3.48 -5.54
N ASP A 84 5.47 3.87 -5.53
CA ASP A 84 4.66 3.92 -6.75
C ASP A 84 5.14 5.03 -7.69
N GLY A 85 5.08 4.76 -8.99
CA GLY A 85 5.65 5.65 -10.03
C GLY A 85 7.18 5.62 -10.15
N PHE A 86 7.91 5.01 -9.22
CA PHE A 86 9.38 4.89 -9.32
C PHE A 86 9.80 3.53 -9.87
N THR A 87 9.66 3.36 -11.19
CA THR A 87 9.96 2.12 -11.92
C THR A 87 11.20 2.25 -12.82
N TYR A 88 11.68 1.11 -13.31
CA TYR A 88 12.65 1.03 -14.39
C TYR A 88 12.24 -0.07 -15.37
N HIS A 89 12.51 0.15 -16.66
CA HIS A 89 12.28 -0.85 -17.69
C HIS A 89 13.46 -1.80 -17.81
N LYS A 90 13.18 -3.10 -17.89
CA LYS A 90 14.16 -4.10 -18.36
C LYS A 90 14.27 -4.09 -19.88
N SER A 91 15.32 -4.73 -20.39
CA SER A 91 15.49 -5.03 -21.83
C SER A 91 14.28 -5.74 -22.44
N ASP A 92 13.58 -6.52 -21.62
CA ASP A 92 12.45 -7.36 -22.03
C ASP A 92 11.14 -6.55 -22.10
N GLY A 93 11.19 -5.24 -21.80
CA GLY A 93 10.03 -4.33 -21.78
C GLY A 93 9.26 -4.29 -20.46
N THR A 94 9.44 -5.28 -19.58
CA THR A 94 8.77 -5.33 -18.28
C THR A 94 9.23 -4.18 -17.37
N GLU A 95 8.25 -3.52 -16.72
CA GLU A 95 8.47 -2.51 -15.69
C GLU A 95 8.62 -3.15 -14.31
N LEU A 96 9.63 -2.70 -13.57
CA LEU A 96 9.87 -3.14 -12.20
C LEU A 96 10.10 -1.94 -11.29
N GLN A 97 9.59 -2.00 -10.07
CA GLN A 97 9.82 -0.96 -9.07
C GLN A 97 11.29 -0.93 -8.66
N ARG A 98 11.87 0.28 -8.64
CA ARG A 98 13.28 0.46 -8.27
C ARG A 98 13.41 0.57 -6.74
N PRO A 99 14.32 -0.20 -6.11
CA PRO A 99 14.47 -0.18 -4.67
C PRO A 99 15.15 1.10 -4.16
N ILE A 100 14.55 1.74 -3.16
CA ILE A 100 15.06 2.97 -2.52
C ILE A 100 15.45 2.69 -1.05
N ASP A 101 16.46 3.41 -0.54
CA ASP A 101 16.75 3.45 0.89
C ASP A 101 15.84 4.46 1.61
N PRO A 102 15.28 4.12 2.79
CA PRO A 102 14.36 5.02 3.51
C PRO A 102 15.00 6.35 3.92
N SER A 103 16.33 6.41 4.03
CA SER A 103 17.07 7.65 4.32
C SER A 103 17.02 8.69 3.20
N ASN A 104 16.65 8.28 1.98
CA ASN A 104 16.51 9.17 0.82
C ASN A 104 15.08 9.70 0.67
N LEU A 105 14.16 9.22 1.50
CA LEU A 105 12.77 9.61 1.52
C LEU A 105 12.52 10.64 2.62
N VAL A 106 11.49 11.46 2.43
CA VAL A 106 10.87 12.28 3.47
C VAL A 106 9.39 11.94 3.49
N VAL A 107 8.81 11.68 4.66
CA VAL A 107 7.37 11.42 4.79
C VAL A 107 6.63 12.75 4.77
N ILE A 108 5.73 12.92 3.79
CA ILE A 108 4.85 14.08 3.66
C ILE A 108 3.54 13.83 4.40
N ASN A 109 2.90 12.68 4.15
CA ASN A 109 1.62 12.31 4.76
C ASN A 109 1.76 10.89 5.38
N PRO A 110 1.84 10.79 6.72
CA PRO A 110 1.93 9.50 7.41
C PRO A 110 0.55 8.84 7.60
N ASP A 111 0.41 7.56 7.26
CA ASP A 111 -0.85 6.82 7.49
C ASP A 111 -1.06 6.48 8.97
N TRP A 112 -2.16 6.95 9.57
CA TRP A 112 -2.54 6.72 10.97
C TRP A 112 -3.65 5.67 11.18
N SER A 113 -4.03 4.91 10.16
CA SER A 113 -5.06 3.87 10.25
C SER A 113 -4.83 2.88 11.41
N ASP A 114 -3.58 2.50 11.71
CA ASP A 114 -3.23 1.56 12.78
C ASP A 114 -3.08 2.22 14.16
N VAL A 115 -3.94 1.81 15.10
CA VAL A 115 -3.92 2.20 16.52
C VAL A 115 -2.53 2.00 17.16
N ARG A 116 -1.77 0.96 16.80
CA ARG A 116 -0.42 0.72 17.35
C ARG A 116 0.59 1.75 16.88
N ARG A 117 0.39 2.32 15.69
CA ARG A 117 1.25 3.38 15.16
C ARG A 117 0.96 4.69 15.87
N ARG A 118 -0.30 5.00 16.16
CA ARG A 118 -0.73 6.20 16.91
C ARG A 118 -0.04 6.31 18.28
N ARG A 119 0.26 5.19 18.92
CA ARG A 119 1.08 5.14 20.16
C ARG A 119 2.43 5.84 20.07
N ILE A 120 2.94 6.10 18.87
CA ILE A 120 4.14 6.91 18.67
C ILE A 120 3.91 8.33 19.18
N LEU A 121 2.73 8.90 18.92
CA LEU A 121 2.30 10.25 19.28
C LEU A 121 1.94 10.34 20.78
N ASP A 122 1.31 9.31 21.35
CA ASP A 122 0.97 9.25 22.79
C ASP A 122 2.16 9.43 23.73
N ARG A 123 3.37 9.08 23.25
CA ARG A 123 4.59 9.20 24.06
C ARG A 123 5.04 10.64 24.28
N VAL A 124 4.54 11.57 23.48
CA VAL A 124 4.95 12.98 23.50
C VAL A 124 3.76 13.89 23.78
N ASN A 125 2.58 13.54 23.26
CA ASN A 125 1.35 14.28 23.45
C ASN A 125 0.55 13.66 24.61
N GLU A 126 0.76 14.18 25.82
CA GLU A 126 0.00 13.75 27.00
C GLU A 126 -1.43 14.28 26.95
N GLY A 127 -2.43 13.44 27.24
CA GLY A 127 -3.83 13.86 27.39
C GLY A 127 -4.63 14.00 26.09
N VAL A 128 -4.09 13.60 24.95
CA VAL A 128 -4.82 13.55 23.67
C VAL A 128 -5.49 12.19 23.52
N GLU A 129 -6.82 12.18 23.40
CA GLU A 129 -7.57 10.97 23.03
C GLU A 129 -7.70 10.91 21.51
N TRP A 130 -7.04 9.92 20.88
CA TRP A 130 -7.11 9.71 19.43
C TRP A 130 -8.40 9.00 19.01
N THR A 131 -9.53 9.70 19.15
CA THR A 131 -10.83 9.28 18.60
C THR A 131 -10.83 9.41 17.07
N GLU A 132 -11.78 8.76 16.41
CA GLU A 132 -11.90 8.81 14.94
C GLU A 132 -12.05 10.24 14.42
N GLU A 133 -12.76 11.11 15.14
CA GLU A 133 -12.90 12.53 14.79
C GLU A 133 -11.58 13.30 14.86
N THR A 134 -10.78 13.07 15.91
CA THR A 134 -9.45 13.73 16.04
C THR A 134 -8.47 13.25 14.99
N VAL A 135 -8.52 11.96 14.63
CA VAL A 135 -7.69 11.39 13.57
C VAL A 135 -8.13 11.94 12.23
N ALA A 136 -9.43 12.01 11.94
CA ALA A 136 -9.94 12.60 10.70
C ALA A 136 -9.56 14.09 10.57
N ALA A 137 -9.64 14.87 11.65
CA ALA A 137 -9.21 16.27 11.64
C ALA A 137 -7.70 16.44 11.43
N LEU A 138 -6.91 15.46 11.89
CA LEU A 138 -5.46 15.41 11.71
C LEU A 138 -5.10 14.97 10.29
N GLU A 139 -5.71 13.93 9.76
CA GLU A 139 -5.54 13.47 8.37
C GLU A 139 -5.95 14.58 7.39
N ALA A 140 -7.07 15.27 7.65
CA ALA A 140 -7.48 16.40 6.83
C ALA A 140 -6.42 17.53 6.79
N ALA A 141 -5.75 17.78 7.92
CA ALA A 141 -4.64 18.72 8.00
C ALA A 141 -3.44 18.32 7.14
N GLU A 142 -3.15 17.02 7.12
CA GLU A 142 -2.01 16.41 6.45
C GLU A 142 -2.25 16.41 4.94
N ASP A 143 -3.47 16.10 4.50
CA ASP A 143 -3.90 16.22 3.11
C ASP A 143 -3.79 17.65 2.60
N ASP A 144 -4.35 18.61 3.35
CA ASP A 144 -4.28 20.04 3.00
C ASP A 144 -2.81 20.46 2.86
N TYR A 145 -1.92 19.98 3.75
CA TYR A 145 -0.49 20.24 3.63
C TYR A 145 0.13 19.61 2.38
N GLU A 146 -0.22 18.36 2.06
CA GLU A 146 0.28 17.68 0.88
C GLU A 146 -0.12 18.42 -0.40
N THR A 147 -1.37 18.91 -0.48
CA THR A 147 -1.85 19.70 -1.61
C THR A 147 -1.02 20.97 -1.81
N GLU A 148 -0.69 21.66 -0.72
CA GLU A 148 0.11 22.88 -0.76
C GLU A 148 1.59 22.61 -1.08
N ALA A 149 2.13 21.51 -0.57
CA ALA A 149 3.55 21.17 -0.72
C ALA A 149 3.87 20.60 -2.11
N THR A 150 2.98 19.78 -2.66
CA THR A 150 3.20 19.04 -3.90
C THR A 150 2.40 19.58 -5.08
N GLY A 151 1.34 20.35 -4.83
CA GLY A 151 0.39 20.81 -5.84
C GLY A 151 -0.60 19.74 -6.31
N VAL A 152 -0.52 18.53 -5.75
CA VAL A 152 -1.39 17.38 -6.08
C VAL A 152 -2.28 17.09 -4.87
N ASP A 153 -3.60 17.08 -5.06
CA ASP A 153 -4.55 16.72 -4.01
C ASP A 153 -4.59 15.19 -3.86
N PRO A 154 -4.18 14.62 -2.70
CA PRO A 154 -4.21 13.20 -2.49
C PRO A 154 -5.63 12.62 -2.57
N ARG A 155 -6.68 13.39 -2.22
CA ARG A 155 -8.07 12.93 -2.28
C ARG A 155 -8.57 12.73 -3.71
N ALA A 156 -8.08 13.54 -4.64
CA ALA A 156 -8.40 13.39 -6.05
C ALA A 156 -7.75 12.12 -6.62
N VAL A 157 -6.49 11.85 -6.26
CA VAL A 157 -5.79 10.65 -6.72
C VAL A 157 -6.44 9.37 -6.21
N GLU A 158 -6.86 9.32 -4.94
CA GLU A 158 -7.55 8.14 -4.40
C GLU A 158 -8.97 7.96 -5.00
N ALA A 159 -9.66 9.04 -5.37
CA ALA A 159 -10.93 8.95 -6.08
C ALA A 159 -10.75 8.38 -7.49
N ASP A 160 -9.75 8.88 -8.24
CA ASP A 160 -9.42 8.37 -9.57
C ASP A 160 -8.97 6.89 -9.53
N GLU A 161 -8.20 6.47 -8.52
CA GLU A 161 -7.82 5.07 -8.30
C GLU A 161 -9.03 4.19 -7.96
N ALA A 162 -9.97 4.68 -7.14
CA ALA A 162 -11.17 3.93 -6.78
C ALA A 162 -12.14 3.76 -7.97
N ASP A 163 -12.27 4.77 -8.83
CA ASP A 163 -13.05 4.68 -10.06
C ASP A 163 -12.37 3.73 -11.07
N ALA A 164 -11.03 3.72 -11.15
CA ALA A 164 -10.29 2.78 -12.00
C ALA A 164 -10.39 1.32 -11.53
N ASP A 165 -10.34 1.06 -10.21
CA ASP A 165 -10.56 -0.28 -9.65
C ASP A 165 -12.02 -0.74 -9.85
N ALA A 166 -12.98 0.18 -9.83
CA ALA A 166 -14.38 -0.11 -10.14
C ALA A 166 -14.57 -0.44 -11.62
N ASP A 167 -13.92 0.31 -12.52
CA ASP A 167 -13.91 0.02 -13.96
C ASP A 167 -13.17 -1.29 -14.29
N GLU A 168 -12.08 -1.65 -13.59
CA GLU A 168 -11.42 -2.96 -13.73
C GLU A 168 -12.28 -4.11 -13.19
N ALA A 169 -13.03 -3.89 -12.11
CA ALA A 169 -13.98 -4.86 -11.58
C ALA A 169 -15.18 -5.09 -12.52
N GLU A 170 -15.66 -4.04 -13.20
CA GLU A 170 -16.71 -4.11 -14.22
C GLU A 170 -16.18 -4.69 -15.55
N ALA A 171 -14.92 -4.39 -15.93
CA ALA A 171 -14.27 -4.98 -17.10
C ALA A 171 -13.92 -6.47 -16.93
N GLY A 172 -13.99 -7.00 -15.70
CA GLY A 172 -13.81 -8.41 -15.38
C GLY A 172 -15.02 -9.31 -15.69
N ASP A 173 -16.18 -8.75 -16.07
CA ASP A 173 -17.41 -9.53 -16.33
C ASP A 173 -17.86 -9.56 -17.80
N GLU A 174 -17.16 -8.89 -18.72
CA GLU A 174 -17.49 -9.01 -20.14
C GLU A 174 -16.92 -10.30 -20.76
N GLY A 175 -17.68 -11.40 -20.62
CA GLY A 175 -17.63 -12.54 -21.55
C GLY A 175 -17.15 -13.88 -21.00
N GLY A 176 -17.45 -14.22 -19.75
CA GLY A 176 -17.11 -15.52 -19.17
C GLY A 176 -17.95 -16.67 -19.75
N ALA A 177 -17.41 -17.41 -20.72
CA ALA A 177 -17.89 -18.75 -21.03
C ALA A 177 -17.93 -19.57 -19.73
N GLN A 178 -19.13 -19.93 -19.27
CA GLN A 178 -19.32 -20.66 -18.02
C GLN A 178 -18.61 -22.01 -18.11
N ASP A 179 -17.54 -22.20 -17.32
CA ASP A 179 -16.84 -23.48 -17.25
C ASP A 179 -17.68 -24.50 -16.47
N TRP A 180 -18.52 -25.22 -17.22
CA TRP A 180 -19.43 -26.25 -16.69
C TRP A 180 -18.69 -27.41 -16.03
N SER A 181 -17.38 -27.59 -16.26
CA SER A 181 -16.61 -28.72 -15.74
C SER A 181 -16.45 -28.69 -14.20
N ALA A 182 -16.50 -27.50 -13.60
CA ALA A 182 -16.35 -27.28 -12.17
C ALA A 182 -17.60 -27.70 -11.35
N LEU A 183 -18.78 -27.73 -11.98
CA LEU A 183 -20.04 -28.02 -11.29
C LEU A 183 -20.18 -29.48 -10.86
N THR A 184 -20.93 -29.69 -9.80
CA THR A 184 -21.31 -31.03 -9.33
C THR A 184 -22.40 -31.63 -10.23
N VAL A 185 -22.52 -32.96 -10.26
CA VAL A 185 -23.55 -33.65 -11.06
C VAL A 185 -24.98 -33.16 -10.78
N PRO A 186 -25.39 -32.87 -9.53
CA PRO A 186 -26.69 -32.27 -9.24
C PRO A 186 -26.90 -30.90 -9.91
N GLU A 187 -25.89 -30.03 -9.88
CA GLU A 187 -25.94 -28.69 -10.47
C GLU A 187 -26.01 -28.77 -12.00
N LEU A 188 -25.22 -29.66 -12.62
CA LEU A 188 -25.28 -29.91 -14.07
C LEU A 188 -26.65 -30.41 -14.52
N LYS A 189 -27.30 -31.27 -13.73
CA LYS A 189 -28.65 -31.76 -14.04
C LYS A 189 -29.71 -30.68 -13.85
N ALA A 190 -29.54 -29.78 -12.88
CA ALA A 190 -30.43 -28.64 -12.69
C ALA A 190 -30.34 -27.68 -13.89
N ALA A 191 -29.12 -27.35 -14.33
CA ALA A 191 -28.87 -26.51 -15.50
C ALA A 191 -29.42 -27.12 -16.80
N LEU A 192 -29.26 -28.44 -17.00
CA LEU A 192 -29.85 -29.14 -18.16
C LEU A 192 -31.38 -29.18 -18.09
N LYS A 193 -31.97 -29.33 -16.90
CA LYS A 193 -33.42 -29.34 -16.71
C LYS A 193 -34.05 -27.98 -16.98
N GLU A 194 -33.36 -26.89 -16.65
CA GLU A 194 -33.79 -25.52 -16.96
C GLU A 194 -33.81 -25.25 -18.48
N ARG A 195 -32.97 -25.96 -19.23
CA ARG A 195 -32.88 -25.88 -20.70
C ARG A 195 -33.64 -27.00 -21.43
N ASP A 196 -34.47 -27.77 -20.72
CA ASP A 196 -35.23 -28.92 -21.24
C ASP A 196 -34.38 -29.99 -21.95
N LEU A 197 -33.11 -30.16 -21.53
CA LEU A 197 -32.17 -31.14 -22.08
C LEU A 197 -32.14 -32.45 -21.26
N PRO A 198 -31.77 -33.59 -21.87
CA PRO A 198 -31.71 -34.88 -21.16
C PRO A 198 -30.68 -34.92 -20.01
N VAL A 199 -31.15 -35.24 -18.79
CA VAL A 199 -30.36 -35.29 -17.54
C VAL A 199 -29.68 -36.64 -17.25
N SER A 200 -29.65 -37.56 -18.23
CA SER A 200 -29.07 -38.90 -18.09
C SER A 200 -27.63 -38.96 -18.59
N GLY A 201 -26.75 -39.68 -17.88
CA GLY A 201 -25.36 -39.91 -18.31
C GLY A 201 -24.34 -39.70 -17.19
N LYS A 202 -23.06 -39.80 -17.55
CA LYS A 202 -21.93 -39.47 -16.66
C LYS A 202 -21.71 -37.95 -16.65
N LYS A 203 -20.94 -37.46 -15.67
CA LYS A 203 -20.62 -36.03 -15.52
C LYS A 203 -20.12 -35.40 -16.83
N ALA A 204 -19.22 -36.09 -17.55
CA ALA A 204 -18.67 -35.61 -18.82
C ALA A 204 -19.75 -35.38 -19.90
N ASP A 205 -20.74 -36.28 -19.99
CA ASP A 205 -21.81 -36.16 -20.99
C ASP A 205 -22.75 -34.98 -20.68
N LEU A 206 -22.91 -34.64 -19.40
CA LEU A 206 -23.74 -33.50 -18.97
C LEU A 206 -23.04 -32.17 -19.26
N VAL A 207 -21.71 -32.12 -19.04
CA VAL A 207 -20.87 -30.97 -19.35
C VAL A 207 -20.85 -30.69 -20.84
N ALA A 208 -20.61 -31.71 -21.68
CA ALA A 208 -20.58 -31.57 -23.13
C ALA A 208 -21.90 -31.03 -23.71
N ARG A 209 -23.06 -31.46 -23.17
CA ARG A 209 -24.36 -30.94 -23.61
C ARG A 209 -24.59 -29.49 -23.24
N LEU A 210 -24.07 -29.05 -22.09
CA LEU A 210 -24.18 -27.65 -21.67
C LEU A 210 -23.25 -26.76 -22.51
N GLU A 211 -22.05 -27.25 -22.82
CA GLU A 211 -21.09 -26.59 -23.71
C GLU A 211 -21.60 -26.48 -25.15
N GLU A 212 -22.26 -27.52 -25.68
CA GLU A 212 -22.89 -27.48 -27.02
C GLU A 212 -24.14 -26.57 -27.08
N SER A 213 -24.74 -26.24 -25.93
CA SER A 213 -25.94 -25.41 -25.81
C SER A 213 -25.67 -23.92 -25.53
N THR A 214 -24.40 -23.56 -25.30
CA THR A 214 -23.95 -22.19 -24.99
C THR A 214 -23.59 -21.47 -26.29
#